data_AF-A0A820FMW3-F1
#
_entry.id   AF-A0A820FMW3-F1
#
_cell.length_a   1.000
_cell.length_b   1.000
_cell.length_c   1.000
_cell.angle_alpha   90.00
_cell.angle_beta   90.00
_cell.angle_gamma   90.00
#
_symmetry.space_group_name_H-M   'P 1'
#
loop_
_entity.id
_entity.type
_entity.pdbx_description
1 polymer ?
#
loop_
_entity_poly.entity_id
_entity_poly.type
_entity_poly.pdbx_seq_one_letter_code
_entity_poly.pdbx_strand_id
1 'polypeptide(L)'
;MPSSDTDETPTISFLISNKKKRLLVIDGYIYQQNKSTAKVSYWLCEIKLCNAGVHLNSDDQFRKYTENPHTHMPVPERLEIRKMLTNIKSRVDREAKAIGQIYHEELLKANLFSKLLLSIINSFEIFDFIFFSRFGPHTELTTARLKEKDIDEERLEEMTTPFDEEQEEDTKETEEQFLLEPTQTKNGDRFVMVNTRLDYQHRSKDFTALCLYDFVRHFYKKTIDKSDRRLIKNANRSEGEQLYTEGTKMNERHTFETAHPQSSSHIIIKHTKPVVPVLIGPRIPREEREETRERYSRALLTLFVP
;
A
#
# COMPACT_ATOMS: atom_id res chain seq x y z
N MET A 1 -25.09 32.52 44.19
CA MET A 1 -25.56 31.13 44.09
C MET A 1 -24.67 30.46 43.05
N PRO A 2 -23.63 29.70 43.45
CA PRO A 2 -22.79 29.00 42.49
C PRO A 2 -23.49 27.71 42.06
N SER A 3 -23.46 27.49 40.76
CA SER A 3 -24.00 26.39 39.98
C SER A 3 -23.50 25.02 40.49
N SER A 4 -24.44 24.11 40.67
CA SER A 4 -24.18 22.68 40.79
C SER A 4 -23.74 22.15 39.42
N ASP A 5 -22.44 22.25 39.13
CA ASP A 5 -21.84 21.50 38.03
C ASP A 5 -21.90 20.02 38.42
N THR A 6 -22.75 19.27 37.73
CA THR A 6 -22.81 17.82 37.80
C THR A 6 -21.45 17.26 37.42
N ASP A 7 -20.81 16.59 38.37
CA ASP A 7 -19.54 15.87 38.23
C ASP A 7 -19.75 14.63 37.33
N GLU A 8 -19.96 14.87 36.04
CA GLU A 8 -20.05 13.80 35.04
C GLU A 8 -18.63 13.28 34.80
N THR A 9 -18.32 12.16 35.45
CA THR A 9 -17.07 11.44 35.20
C THR A 9 -16.99 11.09 33.71
N PRO A 10 -15.90 11.43 33.01
CA PRO A 10 -15.81 11.25 31.57
C PRO A 10 -15.85 9.78 31.18
N THR A 11 -16.55 9.47 30.09
CA THR A 11 -16.69 8.09 29.60
C THR A 11 -15.38 7.58 29.02
N ILE A 12 -14.82 6.53 29.62
CA ILE A 12 -13.58 5.90 29.17
C ILE A 12 -13.88 4.69 28.30
N SER A 13 -13.20 4.58 27.15
CA SER A 13 -13.16 3.35 26.37
C SER A 13 -11.74 3.04 25.89
N PHE A 14 -11.48 1.78 25.54
CA PHE A 14 -10.17 1.31 25.10
C PHE A 14 -10.23 0.70 23.71
N LEU A 15 -9.21 0.98 22.91
CA LEU A 15 -8.98 0.39 21.59
C LEU A 15 -7.64 -0.33 21.57
N ILE A 16 -7.47 -1.24 20.61
CA ILE A 16 -6.22 -1.97 20.42
C ILE A 16 -5.56 -1.47 19.13
N SER A 17 -4.35 -0.94 19.24
CA SER A 17 -3.53 -0.54 18.10
C SER A 17 -2.98 -1.75 17.34
N ASN A 18 -2.44 -1.51 16.15
CA ASN A 18 -1.83 -2.54 15.30
C ASN A 18 -0.69 -3.30 15.98
N LYS A 19 0.06 -2.62 16.86
CA LYS A 19 1.15 -3.21 17.65
C LYS A 19 0.65 -3.94 18.90
N LYS A 20 -0.64 -4.28 18.96
CA LYS A 20 -1.34 -4.83 20.14
C LYS A 20 -1.19 -3.95 21.40
N LYS A 21 -0.84 -2.67 21.25
CA LYS A 21 -0.79 -1.71 22.35
C LYS A 21 -2.17 -1.14 22.59
N ARG A 22 -2.50 -0.92 23.85
CA ARG A 22 -3.76 -0.32 24.28
C ARG A 22 -3.76 1.18 24.00
N LEU A 23 -4.89 1.67 23.51
CA LEU A 23 -5.18 3.08 23.28
C LEU A 23 -6.36 3.47 24.15
N LEU A 24 -6.29 4.64 24.76
CA LEU A 24 -7.35 5.19 25.60
C LEU A 24 -8.14 6.20 24.77
N VAL A 25 -9.47 6.15 24.89
CA VAL A 25 -10.39 7.07 24.22
C VAL A 25 -11.25 7.77 25.27
N ILE A 26 -11.16 9.09 25.31
CA ILE A 26 -11.93 9.95 26.20
C ILE A 26 -12.31 11.22 25.44
N ASP A 27 -13.58 11.62 25.50
CA ASP A 27 -14.12 12.85 24.90
C ASP A 27 -13.78 13.02 23.40
N GLY A 28 -13.74 11.90 22.66
CA GLY A 28 -13.41 11.90 21.23
C GLY A 28 -11.90 11.97 20.91
N TYR A 29 -11.04 12.06 21.92
CA TYR A 29 -9.59 12.08 21.77
C TYR A 29 -8.99 10.69 22.00
N ILE A 30 -7.87 10.42 21.31
CA ILE A 30 -7.14 9.15 21.43
C ILE A 30 -5.79 9.41 22.08
N TYR A 31 -5.50 8.62 23.12
CA TYR A 31 -4.28 8.70 23.89
C TYR A 31 -3.48 7.39 23.80
N GLN A 32 -2.16 7.54 23.78
CA GLN A 32 -1.19 6.45 23.85
C GLN A 32 -0.60 6.38 25.25
N GLN A 33 -0.42 5.16 25.74
CA GLN A 33 0.22 4.95 27.04
C GLN A 33 1.69 5.35 26.96
N ASN A 34 2.08 6.32 27.79
CA ASN A 34 3.46 6.78 27.88
C ASN A 34 4.23 5.99 28.95
N LYS A 35 3.69 5.94 30.17
CA LYS A 35 4.30 5.28 31.32
C LYS A 35 3.23 4.66 32.21
N SER A 36 3.55 3.57 32.88
CA SER A 36 2.72 3.00 33.94
C SER A 36 3.54 2.85 35.23
N THR A 37 2.87 3.06 36.34
CA THR A 37 3.38 2.83 37.70
C THR A 37 2.34 1.99 38.43
N ALA A 38 2.71 1.34 39.54
CA ALA A 38 1.81 0.47 40.31
C ALA A 38 0.46 1.11 40.69
N LYS A 39 0.40 2.44 40.82
CA LYS A 39 -0.81 3.18 41.24
C LYS A 39 -1.48 3.97 40.11
N VAL A 40 -0.76 4.29 39.03
CA VAL A 40 -1.21 5.28 38.04
C VAL A 40 -0.64 4.93 36.67
N SER A 41 -1.47 5.04 35.64
CA SER A 41 -1.02 5.01 34.25
C SER A 41 -1.16 6.39 33.61
N TYR A 42 -0.12 6.77 32.86
CA TYR A 42 0.04 8.07 32.21
C TYR A 42 -0.17 7.91 30.71
N TRP A 43 -1.10 8.69 30.17
CA TRP A 43 -1.51 8.64 28.77
C TRP A 43 -1.31 10.02 28.15
N LEU A 44 -0.79 10.05 26.92
CA LEU A 44 -0.56 11.28 26.15
C LEU A 44 -1.35 11.25 24.86
N CYS A 45 -1.78 12.40 24.37
CA CYS A 45 -2.44 12.50 23.08
C CYS A 45 -1.55 11.86 21.99
N GLU A 46 -2.19 11.16 21.06
CA GLU A 46 -1.48 10.53 19.95
C GLU A 46 -0.83 11.55 18.99
N ILE A 47 -1.38 12.76 18.88
CA ILE A 47 -0.88 13.76 17.93
C ILE A 47 0.46 14.30 18.46
N LYS A 48 1.53 14.15 17.67
CA LYS A 48 2.92 14.49 18.06
C LYS A 48 3.13 15.93 18.54
N LEU A 49 2.30 16.86 18.11
CA LEU A 49 2.37 18.28 18.48
C LEU A 49 1.39 18.66 19.61
N CYS A 50 0.73 17.66 20.21
CA CYS A 50 -0.20 17.84 21.32
C CYS A 50 0.39 17.23 22.59
N ASN A 51 0.50 18.06 23.64
CA ASN A 51 1.04 17.65 24.94
C ASN A 51 -0.04 17.36 25.99
N ALA A 52 -1.30 17.29 25.56
CA ALA A 52 -2.41 16.93 26.43
C ALA A 52 -2.26 15.49 26.93
N GLY A 53 -2.64 15.25 28.18
CA GLY A 53 -2.51 13.94 28.80
C GLY A 53 -3.62 13.65 29.81
N VAL A 54 -3.72 12.36 30.16
CA VAL A 54 -4.70 11.83 31.11
C VAL A 54 -4.00 10.84 32.03
N HIS A 55 -4.39 10.87 33.30
CA HIS A 55 -3.98 9.89 34.29
C HIS A 55 -5.15 8.97 34.63
N LEU A 56 -4.92 7.66 34.58
CA LEU A 56 -5.85 6.66 35.11
C LEU A 56 -5.27 6.01 36.37
N ASN A 57 -6.14 5.53 37.26
CA ASN A 57 -5.74 4.70 38.40
C ASN A 57 -5.31 3.30 37.96
N SER A 58 -4.84 2.47 38.90
CA SER A 58 -4.55 1.05 38.65
C SER A 58 -5.74 0.27 38.11
N ASP A 59 -6.96 0.71 38.47
CA ASP A 59 -8.22 0.06 38.09
C ASP A 59 -8.81 0.66 36.80
N ASP A 60 -7.97 1.34 35.99
CA ASP A 60 -8.34 1.99 34.72
C ASP A 60 -9.44 3.07 34.82
N GLN A 61 -9.74 3.54 36.03
CA GLN A 61 -10.68 4.64 36.25
C GLN A 61 -10.03 6.00 36.01
N PHE A 62 -10.82 6.95 35.51
CA PHE A 62 -10.39 8.33 35.29
C PHE A 62 -9.90 8.94 36.61
N ARG A 63 -8.73 9.58 36.58
CA ARG A 63 -8.22 10.30 37.74
C ARG A 63 -8.20 11.81 37.51
N LYS A 64 -7.52 12.26 36.45
CA LYS A 64 -7.45 13.67 36.07
C LYS A 64 -6.87 13.88 34.67
N TYR A 65 -7.17 15.03 34.09
CA TYR A 65 -6.44 15.60 32.97
C TYR A 65 -5.10 16.21 33.41
N THR A 66 -4.14 16.27 32.49
CA THR A 66 -2.94 17.11 32.61
C THR A 66 -3.32 18.57 32.39
N GLU A 67 -2.57 19.51 32.97
CA GLU A 67 -2.81 20.96 32.85
C GLU A 67 -2.71 21.50 31.41
N ASN A 68 -2.10 20.75 30.50
CA ASN A 68 -1.97 21.14 29.09
C ASN A 68 -3.25 20.77 28.31
N PRO A 69 -3.98 21.76 27.76
CA PRO A 69 -5.14 21.47 26.91
C PRO A 69 -4.71 20.94 25.54
N HIS A 70 -5.67 20.35 24.81
CA HIS A 70 -5.43 19.95 23.42
C HIS A 70 -5.21 21.16 22.52
N THR A 71 -4.25 21.07 21.61
CA THR A 71 -3.97 22.08 20.58
C THR A 71 -4.74 21.84 19.28
N HIS A 72 -5.69 20.90 19.31
CA HIS A 72 -6.49 20.49 18.16
C HIS A 72 -7.89 20.04 18.59
N MET A 73 -8.81 20.08 17.64
CA MET A 73 -10.16 19.54 17.79
C MET A 73 -10.13 18.01 17.78
N PRO A 74 -11.14 17.35 18.39
CA PRO A 74 -11.31 15.90 18.21
C PRO A 74 -11.65 15.63 16.74
N VAL A 75 -11.15 14.51 16.22
CA VAL A 75 -11.40 14.08 14.85
C VAL A 75 -12.24 12.80 14.93
N PRO A 76 -13.58 12.92 15.00
CA PRO A 76 -14.47 11.78 15.27
C PRO A 76 -14.34 10.69 14.20
N GLU A 77 -14.07 11.08 12.96
CA GLU A 77 -13.95 10.15 11.85
C GLU A 77 -12.75 9.22 12.03
N ARG A 78 -11.62 9.74 12.55
CA ARG A 78 -10.44 8.93 12.85
C ARG A 78 -10.71 7.92 13.97
N LEU A 79 -11.55 8.29 14.93
CA LEU A 79 -11.97 7.40 16.00
C LEU A 79 -12.86 6.27 15.47
N GLU A 80 -13.81 6.59 14.59
CA GLU A 80 -14.70 5.61 13.96
C GLU A 80 -13.93 4.58 13.12
N ILE A 81 -12.98 5.03 12.29
CA ILE A 81 -12.09 4.13 11.56
C ILE A 81 -11.42 3.14 12.51
N ARG A 82 -10.88 3.63 13.63
CA ARG A 82 -10.17 2.75 14.57
C ARG A 82 -11.08 1.79 15.30
N LYS A 83 -12.30 2.22 15.65
CA LYS A 83 -13.32 1.33 16.21
C LYS A 83 -13.66 0.22 15.22
N MET A 84 -13.92 0.58 13.96
CA MET A 84 -14.19 -0.37 12.89
C MET A 84 -13.03 -1.37 12.70
N LEU A 85 -11.79 -0.90 12.61
CA LEU A 85 -10.62 -1.77 12.45
C LEU A 85 -10.42 -2.70 13.65
N THR A 86 -10.68 -2.22 14.87
CA THR A 86 -10.62 -3.05 16.08
C THR A 86 -11.68 -4.14 16.02
N ASN A 87 -12.90 -3.81 15.59
CA ASN A 87 -13.98 -4.77 15.42
C ASN A 87 -13.63 -5.82 14.37
N ILE A 88 -13.14 -5.41 13.19
CA ILE A 88 -12.73 -6.34 12.13
C ILE A 88 -11.72 -7.34 12.68
N LYS A 89 -10.66 -6.89 13.36
CA LYS A 89 -9.65 -7.79 13.95
C LYS A 89 -10.27 -8.78 14.94
N SER A 90 -11.10 -8.27 15.85
CA SER A 90 -11.77 -9.13 16.84
C SER A 90 -12.69 -10.17 16.21
N ARG A 91 -13.32 -9.83 15.07
CA ARG A 91 -14.21 -10.72 14.33
C ARG A 91 -13.44 -11.73 13.50
N VAL A 92 -12.32 -11.35 12.91
CA VAL A 92 -11.45 -12.26 12.16
C VAL A 92 -10.93 -13.38 13.05
N ASP A 93 -10.59 -13.07 14.30
CA ASP A 93 -10.13 -14.07 15.26
C ASP A 93 -11.26 -14.99 15.77
N ARG A 94 -12.52 -14.52 15.76
CA ARG A 94 -13.69 -15.22 16.32
C ARG A 94 -14.54 -15.96 15.30
N GLU A 95 -14.61 -15.46 14.07
CA GLU A 95 -15.55 -15.91 13.04
C GLU A 95 -14.79 -16.61 11.92
N ALA A 96 -15.31 -17.76 11.47
CA ALA A 96 -14.74 -18.48 10.33
C ALA A 96 -15.10 -17.87 8.95
N LYS A 97 -15.62 -16.63 8.92
CA LYS A 97 -16.00 -15.94 7.68
C LYS A 97 -14.76 -15.52 6.89
N ALA A 98 -14.91 -15.36 5.58
CA ALA A 98 -13.86 -14.75 4.78
C ALA A 98 -13.64 -13.30 5.22
N ILE A 99 -12.38 -12.87 5.29
CA ILE A 99 -12.03 -11.54 5.80
C ILE A 99 -12.63 -10.40 4.99
N GLY A 100 -12.76 -10.59 3.67
CA GLY A 100 -13.43 -9.64 2.78
C GLY A 100 -14.90 -9.45 3.13
N GLN A 101 -15.59 -10.52 3.56
CA GLN A 101 -16.98 -10.45 4.01
C GLN A 101 -17.10 -9.69 5.34
N ILE A 102 -16.22 -9.99 6.31
CA ILE A 102 -16.17 -9.26 7.59
C ILE A 102 -15.91 -7.78 7.36
N TYR A 103 -14.94 -7.45 6.48
CA TYR A 103 -14.61 -6.09 6.11
C TYR A 103 -15.81 -5.36 5.51
N HIS A 104 -16.45 -5.95 4.49
CA HIS A 104 -17.61 -5.36 3.84
C HIS A 104 -18.78 -5.13 4.81
N GLU A 105 -19.07 -6.08 5.70
CA GLU A 105 -20.13 -5.94 6.69
C GLU A 105 -19.84 -4.80 7.69
N GLU A 106 -18.60 -4.70 8.20
CA GLU A 106 -18.23 -3.63 9.13
C GLU A 106 -18.21 -2.26 8.45
N LEU A 107 -17.87 -2.22 7.17
CA LEU A 107 -17.82 -1.02 6.37
C LEU A 107 -19.22 -0.46 6.11
N LEU A 108 -20.21 -1.33 5.86
CA LEU A 108 -21.63 -0.95 5.78
C LEU A 108 -22.16 -0.43 7.11
N LYS A 109 -21.71 -0.98 8.24
CA LYS A 109 -22.14 -0.52 9.58
C LYS A 109 -21.53 0.83 9.96
N ALA A 110 -20.30 1.11 9.52
CA ALA A 110 -19.55 2.27 9.98
C ALA A 110 -20.04 3.61 9.41
N ASN A 111 -20.97 3.62 8.43
CA ASN A 111 -21.53 4.85 7.83
C ASN A 111 -20.49 5.91 7.46
N LEU A 112 -19.29 5.48 7.05
CA LEU A 112 -18.17 6.37 6.79
C LEU A 112 -18.37 7.13 5.46
N PHE A 113 -18.04 8.43 5.46
CA PHE A 113 -18.05 9.25 4.24
C PHE A 113 -17.07 8.71 3.18
N SER A 114 -17.42 8.87 1.89
CA SER A 114 -16.65 8.34 0.74
C SER A 114 -15.17 8.76 0.71
N LYS A 115 -14.84 9.97 1.15
CA LYS A 115 -13.44 10.46 1.24
C LYS A 115 -12.61 9.69 2.28
N LEU A 116 -13.25 9.18 3.33
CA LEU A 116 -12.61 8.43 4.41
C LEU A 116 -12.40 6.95 4.05
N LEU A 117 -13.29 6.38 3.25
CA LEU A 117 -13.12 5.03 2.69
C LEU A 117 -11.82 4.90 1.91
N LEU A 118 -11.47 5.92 1.14
CA LEU A 118 -10.18 5.99 0.44
C LEU A 118 -9.01 5.94 1.43
N SER A 119 -9.10 6.58 2.60
CA SER A 119 -8.03 6.53 3.62
C SER A 119 -7.87 5.15 4.29
N ILE A 120 -8.96 4.38 4.41
CA ILE A 120 -8.93 3.01 4.96
C ILE A 120 -8.32 2.04 3.95
N ILE A 121 -8.74 2.13 2.68
CA ILE A 121 -8.16 1.34 1.58
C ILE A 121 -6.66 1.62 1.43
N ASN A 122 -6.24 2.85 1.71
CA ASN A 122 -4.84 3.29 1.68
C ASN A 122 -4.01 2.85 2.91
N SER A 123 -4.62 2.20 3.92
CA SER A 123 -3.89 1.74 5.11
C SER A 123 -3.34 0.31 4.90
N PHE A 124 -2.00 0.20 4.78
CA PHE A 124 -1.20 -1.05 4.75
C PHE A 124 -1.56 -2.07 5.84
N GLU A 125 -2.25 -1.60 6.88
CA GLU A 125 -2.45 -2.24 8.18
C GLU A 125 -3.41 -3.44 8.13
N ILE A 126 -4.28 -3.49 7.12
CA ILE A 126 -5.17 -4.65 6.90
C ILE A 126 -4.35 -5.79 6.27
N PHE A 127 -3.58 -5.52 5.21
CA PHE A 127 -2.78 -6.53 4.51
C PHE A 127 -1.72 -7.18 5.41
N ASP A 128 -0.98 -6.38 6.20
CA ASP A 128 0.05 -6.91 7.11
C ASP A 128 -0.54 -7.77 8.24
N PHE A 129 -1.69 -7.37 8.81
CA PHE A 129 -2.37 -8.16 9.83
C PHE A 129 -2.91 -9.47 9.24
N ILE A 130 -3.47 -9.45 8.02
CA ILE A 130 -3.96 -10.63 7.30
C ILE A 130 -2.82 -11.63 7.05
N PHE A 131 -1.69 -11.13 6.56
CA PHE A 131 -0.54 -11.95 6.26
C PHE A 131 0.01 -12.64 7.51
N PHE A 132 0.15 -11.90 8.62
CA PHE A 132 0.68 -12.45 9.88
C PHE A 132 -0.27 -13.41 10.61
N SER A 133 -1.58 -13.17 10.56
CA SER A 133 -2.58 -13.99 11.28
C SER A 133 -2.88 -15.31 10.59
N ARG A 134 -2.74 -15.39 9.25
CA ARG A 134 -3.07 -16.61 8.49
C ARG A 134 -1.86 -17.42 8.02
N PHE A 135 -0.69 -16.79 7.85
CA PHE A 135 0.49 -17.45 7.28
C PHE A 135 1.70 -17.55 8.22
N GLY A 136 1.63 -16.98 9.42
CA GLY A 136 2.72 -17.01 10.40
C GLY A 136 3.98 -16.23 9.95
N PRO A 137 4.94 -15.98 10.86
CA PRO A 137 6.20 -15.36 10.47
C PRO A 137 7.01 -16.35 9.62
N HIS A 138 7.33 -15.98 8.38
CA HIS A 138 8.30 -16.71 7.55
C HIS A 138 9.68 -16.63 8.20
N THR A 139 10.04 -17.63 8.99
CA THR A 139 11.43 -17.98 9.29
C THR A 139 11.85 -19.12 8.36
N GLU A 140 12.84 -18.82 7.53
CA GLU A 140 13.84 -19.74 6.96
C GLU A 140 13.33 -20.97 6.20
N LEU A 141 13.28 -20.86 4.86
CA LEU A 141 13.48 -22.01 3.98
C LEU A 141 14.91 -21.98 3.46
N THR A 142 15.80 -22.59 4.25
CA THR A 142 17.11 -23.05 3.79
C THR A 142 16.92 -24.30 2.91
N THR A 143 17.76 -24.37 1.90
CA THR A 143 17.92 -25.43 0.91
C THR A 143 17.86 -26.84 1.52
N ALA A 144 16.85 -27.63 1.16
CA ALA A 144 16.85 -29.08 1.37
C ALA A 144 16.75 -29.80 0.02
N ARG A 145 17.79 -30.58 -0.21
CA ARG A 145 18.16 -31.41 -1.35
C ARG A 145 17.15 -32.55 -1.53
N LEU A 146 16.44 -32.59 -2.66
CA LEU A 146 15.61 -33.75 -3.03
C LEU A 146 16.53 -34.90 -3.45
N LYS A 147 16.37 -36.04 -2.78
CA LYS A 147 16.84 -37.35 -3.27
C LYS A 147 15.70 -37.94 -4.09
N GLU A 148 16.03 -38.33 -5.31
CA GLU A 148 15.21 -39.17 -6.17
C GLU A 148 14.89 -40.48 -5.44
N LYS A 149 13.61 -40.86 -5.46
CA LYS A 149 13.15 -42.21 -5.21
C LYS A 149 12.16 -42.56 -6.31
N ASP A 150 12.50 -43.65 -7.00
CA ASP A 150 11.71 -44.34 -7.99
C ASP A 150 10.31 -44.65 -7.43
N ILE A 151 9.28 -44.32 -8.20
CA ILE A 151 7.91 -44.76 -7.97
C ILE A 151 7.43 -45.44 -9.25
N ASP A 152 7.00 -46.68 -9.04
CA ASP A 152 6.60 -47.66 -10.03
C ASP A 152 5.43 -47.19 -10.92
N GLU A 153 5.61 -47.49 -12.20
CA GLU A 153 4.77 -47.19 -13.35
C GLU A 153 3.72 -48.31 -13.50
N GLU A 154 2.67 -48.34 -12.68
CA GLU A 154 1.55 -49.26 -12.92
C GLU A 154 0.24 -48.88 -12.20
N ARG A 155 -0.50 -47.88 -12.72
CA ARG A 155 -1.98 -47.86 -12.64
C ARG A 155 -2.59 -46.75 -13.50
N LEU A 156 -2.92 -47.09 -14.74
CA LEU A 156 -3.56 -46.19 -15.70
C LEU A 156 -5.02 -46.63 -15.89
N GLU A 157 -5.91 -46.17 -15.01
CA GLU A 157 -7.37 -46.30 -15.20
C GLU A 157 -8.08 -45.02 -14.73
N GLU A 158 -8.66 -44.32 -15.71
CA GLU A 158 -9.83 -43.43 -15.69
C GLU A 158 -10.11 -42.59 -14.42
N MET A 159 -9.60 -41.35 -14.42
CA MET A 159 -10.22 -40.23 -13.70
C MET A 159 -10.42 -39.06 -14.68
N THR A 160 -11.58 -39.02 -15.32
CA THR A 160 -12.13 -37.80 -15.91
C THR A 160 -12.45 -36.83 -14.77
N THR A 161 -11.61 -35.81 -14.60
CA THR A 161 -11.86 -34.71 -13.67
C THR A 161 -12.93 -33.77 -14.25
N PRO A 162 -13.96 -33.37 -13.49
CA PRO A 162 -14.84 -32.29 -13.89
C PRO A 162 -14.09 -30.97 -13.64
N PHE A 163 -13.48 -30.43 -14.68
CA PHE A 163 -12.75 -29.17 -14.63
C PHE A 163 -13.73 -27.99 -14.80
N ASP A 164 -14.00 -27.32 -13.69
CA ASP A 164 -14.37 -25.91 -13.52
C ASP A 164 -15.51 -25.34 -14.40
N GLU A 165 -16.75 -25.42 -13.88
CA GLU A 165 -17.77 -24.40 -14.13
C GLU A 165 -17.34 -23.09 -13.43
N GLU A 166 -16.66 -22.23 -14.19
CA GLU A 166 -16.24 -20.88 -13.79
C GLU A 166 -17.47 -20.03 -13.39
N GLN A 167 -17.53 -19.59 -12.13
CA GLN A 167 -18.35 -18.45 -11.74
C GLN A 167 -17.83 -17.20 -12.47
N GLU A 168 -18.49 -16.82 -13.56
CA GLU A 168 -18.23 -15.58 -14.29
C GLU A 168 -18.61 -14.38 -13.41
N GLU A 169 -17.62 -13.80 -12.74
CA GLU A 169 -17.74 -12.46 -12.17
C GLU A 169 -17.97 -11.47 -13.32
N ASP A 170 -19.14 -10.83 -13.30
CA ASP A 170 -19.52 -9.65 -14.08
C ASP A 170 -18.46 -8.55 -13.89
N THR A 171 -17.41 -8.59 -14.71
CA THR A 171 -16.29 -7.65 -14.67
C THR A 171 -16.71 -6.33 -15.30
N LYS A 172 -17.54 -5.59 -14.55
CA LYS A 172 -17.77 -4.16 -14.79
C LYS A 172 -16.41 -3.49 -14.97
N GLU A 173 -16.28 -2.71 -16.05
CA GLU A 173 -15.14 -1.88 -16.39
C GLU A 173 -14.52 -1.27 -15.12
N THR A 174 -13.48 -1.93 -14.62
CA THR A 174 -12.76 -1.45 -13.45
C THR A 174 -11.91 -0.29 -13.95
N GLU A 175 -12.35 0.92 -13.59
CA GLU A 175 -11.63 2.16 -13.78
C GLU A 175 -10.15 1.97 -13.41
N GLU A 176 -9.27 2.52 -14.25
CA GLU A 176 -7.82 2.37 -14.21
C GLU A 176 -7.27 2.56 -12.78
N GLN A 177 -6.86 1.46 -12.13
CA GLN A 177 -6.29 1.51 -10.79
C GLN A 177 -4.87 2.09 -10.84
N PHE A 178 -4.72 3.32 -10.35
CA PHE A 178 -3.41 3.92 -10.10
C PHE A 178 -2.78 3.28 -8.87
N LEU A 179 -1.54 2.78 -9.00
CA LEU A 179 -0.74 2.36 -7.85
C LEU A 179 -0.06 3.59 -7.25
N LEU A 180 -0.36 3.87 -5.99
CA LEU A 180 0.38 4.87 -5.20
C LEU A 180 1.47 4.14 -4.43
N GLU A 181 2.74 4.38 -4.77
CA GLU A 181 3.86 3.84 -4.01
C GLU A 181 4.29 4.82 -2.92
N PRO A 182 4.43 4.38 -1.65
CA PRO A 182 4.99 5.20 -0.60
C PRO A 182 6.49 5.38 -0.84
N THR A 183 6.94 6.63 -0.99
CA THR A 183 8.37 6.92 -1.06
C THR A 183 8.85 7.40 0.30
N GLN A 184 9.77 6.67 0.93
CA GLN A 184 10.39 7.11 2.18
C GLN A 184 11.31 8.31 1.88
N THR A 185 10.82 9.51 2.15
CA THR A 185 11.64 10.72 2.13
C THR A 185 11.99 11.14 3.55
N LYS A 186 13.13 11.83 3.73
CA LYS A 186 13.57 12.34 5.04
C LYS A 186 12.56 13.31 5.70
N ASN A 187 11.58 13.82 4.95
CA ASN A 187 10.60 14.82 5.39
C ASN A 187 9.17 14.27 5.57
N GLY A 188 9.00 12.95 5.65
CA GLY A 188 7.71 12.29 5.83
C GLY A 188 7.29 11.44 4.64
N ASP A 189 6.18 10.72 4.82
CA ASP A 189 5.63 9.83 3.82
C ASP A 189 5.01 10.66 2.69
N ARG A 190 5.63 10.62 1.52
CA ARG A 190 5.08 11.22 0.30
C ARG A 190 4.67 10.09 -0.64
N PHE A 191 3.41 10.09 -1.02
CA PHE A 191 2.90 9.16 -2.02
C PHE A 191 3.32 9.64 -3.40
N VAL A 192 3.86 8.71 -4.18
CA VAL A 192 4.21 8.94 -5.57
C VAL A 192 3.30 8.06 -6.40
N MET A 193 2.62 8.69 -7.36
CA MET A 193 1.85 7.94 -8.34
C MET A 193 2.83 7.18 -9.24
N VAL A 194 2.77 5.86 -9.18
CA VAL A 194 3.59 4.98 -10.01
C VAL A 194 2.64 4.33 -10.99
N ASN A 195 2.71 4.79 -12.22
CA ASN A 195 1.90 4.23 -13.29
C ASN A 195 2.80 3.99 -14.51
N THR A 196 3.16 2.72 -14.73
CA THR A 196 3.96 2.30 -15.88
C THR A 196 3.32 2.73 -17.20
N ARG A 197 1.98 2.84 -17.27
CA ARG A 197 1.31 3.40 -18.44
C ARG A 197 1.67 4.85 -18.67
N LEU A 198 1.68 5.70 -17.63
CA LEU A 198 2.07 7.11 -17.78
C LEU A 198 3.54 7.22 -18.17
N ASP A 199 4.40 6.41 -17.56
CA ASP A 199 5.82 6.36 -17.88
C ASP A 199 6.03 6.00 -19.36
N TYR A 200 5.26 5.04 -19.88
CA TYR A 200 5.31 4.62 -21.28
C TYR A 200 4.64 5.61 -22.24
N GLN A 201 3.51 6.20 -21.87
CA GLN A 201 2.77 7.17 -22.69
C GLN A 201 3.57 8.46 -22.91
N HIS A 202 4.34 8.89 -21.92
CA HIS A 202 5.18 10.10 -21.97
C HIS A 202 6.68 9.78 -22.00
N ARG A 203 7.04 8.64 -22.60
CA ARG A 203 8.43 8.24 -22.84
C ARG A 203 9.09 9.13 -23.89
N SER A 204 10.42 9.23 -23.90
CA SER A 204 11.15 9.92 -24.96
C SER A 204 10.77 9.39 -26.35
N LYS A 205 10.78 10.27 -27.36
CA LYS A 205 10.55 9.91 -28.77
C LYS A 205 11.52 8.85 -29.29
N ASP A 206 12.70 8.74 -28.68
CA ASP A 206 13.69 7.70 -28.97
C ASP A 206 13.13 6.28 -28.77
N PHE A 207 12.08 6.13 -27.96
CA PHE A 207 11.44 4.86 -27.63
C PHE A 207 10.15 4.59 -28.41
N THR A 208 9.87 5.36 -29.47
CA THR A 208 8.66 5.16 -30.29
C THR A 208 8.65 3.76 -30.93
N ALA A 209 9.82 3.20 -31.22
CA ALA A 209 9.95 1.85 -31.79
C ALA A 209 9.84 0.71 -30.78
N LEU A 210 9.62 0.99 -29.49
CA LEU A 210 9.50 -0.03 -28.44
C LEU A 210 8.05 -0.19 -28.00
N CYS A 211 7.57 -1.44 -27.97
CA CYS A 211 6.34 -1.81 -27.30
C CYS A 211 6.49 -1.71 -25.77
N LEU A 212 5.39 -1.78 -25.02
CA LEU A 212 5.43 -1.65 -23.56
C LEU A 212 6.32 -2.74 -22.91
N TYR A 213 6.23 -3.98 -23.39
CA TYR A 213 7.02 -5.08 -22.85
C TYR A 213 8.52 -4.83 -23.03
N ASP A 214 8.95 -4.44 -24.22
CA ASP A 214 10.36 -4.16 -24.48
C ASP A 214 10.86 -2.90 -23.76
N PHE A 215 10.00 -1.90 -23.57
CA PHE A 215 10.33 -0.74 -22.75
C PHE A 215 10.65 -1.15 -21.31
N VAL A 216 9.78 -1.92 -20.65
CA VAL A 216 9.99 -2.37 -19.26
C VAL A 216 11.15 -3.36 -19.16
N ARG A 217 11.37 -4.19 -20.18
CA ARG A 217 12.49 -5.14 -20.26
C ARG A 217 13.85 -4.44 -20.27
N HIS A 218 13.96 -3.31 -20.97
CA HIS A 218 15.24 -2.64 -21.19
C HIS A 218 15.44 -1.42 -20.30
N PHE A 219 14.38 -0.84 -19.73
CA PHE A 219 14.45 0.41 -19.02
C PHE A 219 13.65 0.41 -17.71
N TYR A 220 14.14 1.16 -16.73
CA TYR A 220 13.44 1.42 -15.47
C TYR A 220 13.49 2.90 -15.11
N LYS A 221 12.54 3.31 -14.28
CA LYS A 221 12.45 4.67 -13.74
C LYS A 221 13.31 4.82 -12.49
N LYS A 222 14.09 5.90 -12.39
CA LYS A 222 14.88 6.27 -11.20
C LYS A 222 14.65 7.74 -10.84
N THR A 223 14.55 8.04 -9.55
CA THR A 223 14.54 9.43 -9.06
C THR A 223 15.89 10.10 -9.37
N ILE A 224 15.85 11.35 -9.84
CA ILE A 224 17.03 12.11 -10.23
C ILE A 224 17.88 12.46 -9.00
N ASP A 225 19.13 11.99 -8.98
CA ASP A 225 20.11 12.35 -7.95
C ASP A 225 20.92 13.61 -8.30
N LYS A 226 21.81 14.05 -7.40
CA LYS A 226 22.65 15.25 -7.61
C LYS A 226 23.59 15.11 -8.82
N SER A 227 24.05 13.90 -9.13
CA SER A 227 24.94 13.64 -10.26
C SER A 227 24.17 13.66 -11.58
N ASP A 228 22.98 13.05 -11.60
CA ASP A 228 22.06 13.04 -12.74
C ASP A 228 21.67 14.48 -13.11
N ARG A 229 21.41 15.36 -12.12
CA ARG A 229 21.12 16.79 -12.38
C ARG A 229 22.26 17.52 -13.11
N ARG A 230 23.52 17.17 -12.84
CA ARG A 230 24.68 17.80 -13.51
C ARG A 230 24.74 17.36 -14.97
N LEU A 231 24.52 16.07 -15.21
CA LEU A 231 24.52 15.48 -16.56
C LEU A 231 23.40 16.06 -17.42
N ILE A 232 22.18 16.13 -16.90
CA ILE A 232 21.02 16.69 -17.63
C ILE A 232 21.28 18.16 -17.97
N LYS A 233 21.83 18.94 -17.04
CA LYS A 233 22.19 20.35 -17.30
C LYS A 233 23.26 20.51 -18.38
N ASN A 234 24.20 19.57 -18.46
CA ASN A 234 25.25 19.60 -19.47
C ASN A 234 24.72 19.15 -20.84
N ALA A 235 23.89 18.12 -20.90
CA ALA A 235 23.26 17.64 -22.13
C ALA A 235 22.46 18.74 -22.85
N ASN A 236 21.75 19.58 -22.09
CA ASN A 236 21.02 20.73 -22.64
C ASN A 236 21.91 21.87 -23.16
N ARG A 237 23.22 21.87 -22.82
CA ARG A 237 24.18 22.90 -23.27
C ARG A 237 25.03 22.42 -24.43
N SER A 238 25.25 21.12 -24.50
CA SER A 238 26.11 20.46 -25.47
C SER A 238 25.22 19.65 -26.40
N GLU A 239 24.64 20.28 -27.42
CA GLU A 239 24.18 19.52 -28.59
C GLU A 239 25.41 18.85 -29.24
N GLY A 240 25.76 17.64 -28.79
CA GLY A 240 26.65 16.74 -29.55
C GLY A 240 27.95 16.25 -28.90
N GLU A 241 28.34 16.68 -27.69
CA GLU A 241 29.57 16.14 -27.07
C GLU A 241 29.29 15.02 -26.07
N GLN A 242 29.69 13.79 -26.42
CA GLN A 242 29.74 12.65 -25.51
C GLN A 242 30.77 12.93 -24.41
N LEU A 243 30.30 13.28 -23.22
CA LEU A 243 31.14 13.46 -22.04
C LEU A 243 31.68 12.10 -21.58
N TYR A 244 32.87 11.74 -22.05
CA TYR A 244 33.64 10.62 -21.50
C TYR A 244 34.24 11.06 -20.15
N THR A 245 33.61 10.67 -19.05
CA THR A 245 34.27 10.69 -17.73
C THR A 245 35.03 9.40 -17.53
N GLU A 246 36.33 9.49 -17.19
CA GLU A 246 37.16 8.35 -16.79
C GLU A 246 36.46 7.59 -15.66
N GLY A 247 36.00 6.37 -15.94
CA GLY A 247 35.22 5.55 -15.00
C GLY A 247 34.39 4.46 -15.69
N THR A 248 33.66 3.67 -14.90
CA THR A 248 32.75 2.64 -15.41
C THR A 248 31.74 3.27 -16.36
N LYS A 249 31.55 2.68 -17.56
CA LYS A 249 30.63 3.20 -18.57
C LYS A 249 29.23 3.34 -17.95
N MET A 250 28.76 4.57 -17.87
CA MET A 250 27.46 4.87 -17.31
C MET A 250 26.35 4.28 -18.19
N ASN A 251 25.27 3.81 -17.55
CA ASN A 251 24.10 3.38 -18.31
C ASN A 251 23.49 4.55 -19.10
N GLU A 252 22.90 4.21 -20.23
CA GLU A 252 22.11 5.11 -21.06
C GLU A 252 20.96 5.71 -20.25
N ARG A 253 20.74 7.03 -20.37
CA ARG A 253 19.75 7.78 -19.61
C ARG A 253 18.92 8.62 -20.56
N HIS A 254 17.63 8.65 -20.32
CA HIS A 254 16.68 9.48 -21.06
C HIS A 254 15.78 10.23 -20.10
N THR A 255 15.25 11.36 -20.56
CA THR A 255 14.25 12.14 -19.81
C THR A 255 12.86 11.79 -20.32
N PHE A 256 11.85 11.96 -19.46
CA PHE A 256 10.46 11.89 -19.89
C PHE A 256 10.08 13.14 -20.69
N GLU A 257 9.01 13.05 -21.47
CA GLU A 257 8.40 14.23 -22.07
C GLU A 257 7.92 15.22 -21.00
N THR A 258 7.86 16.50 -21.34
CA THR A 258 7.48 17.57 -20.40
C THR A 258 6.05 17.40 -19.86
N ALA A 259 5.17 16.72 -20.60
CA ALA A 259 3.82 16.38 -20.18
C ALA A 259 3.77 15.34 -19.05
N HIS A 260 4.85 14.56 -18.82
CA HIS A 260 4.87 13.60 -17.74
C HIS A 260 4.89 14.31 -16.37
N PRO A 261 4.02 13.95 -15.41
CA PRO A 261 3.93 14.61 -14.11
C PRO A 261 5.23 14.52 -13.29
N GLN A 262 6.09 13.55 -13.61
CA GLN A 262 7.37 13.34 -12.93
C GLN A 262 8.59 13.71 -13.77
N SER A 263 8.44 14.36 -14.92
CA SER A 263 9.53 14.70 -15.85
C SER A 263 10.71 15.45 -15.19
N SER A 264 10.43 16.30 -14.20
CA SER A 264 11.45 17.07 -13.48
C SER A 264 12.11 16.33 -12.30
N SER A 265 11.58 15.18 -11.91
CA SER A 265 12.00 14.45 -10.70
C SER A 265 12.54 13.06 -10.97
N HIS A 266 12.22 12.47 -12.12
CA HIS A 266 12.61 11.11 -12.49
C HIS A 266 13.24 11.06 -13.90
N ILE A 267 14.06 10.04 -14.12
CA ILE A 267 14.67 9.72 -15.41
C ILE A 267 14.48 8.24 -15.73
N ILE A 268 14.59 7.92 -17.02
CA ILE A 268 14.58 6.57 -17.56
C ILE A 268 16.02 6.10 -17.69
N ILE A 269 16.34 4.92 -17.17
CA ILE A 269 17.69 4.34 -17.21
C ILE A 269 17.63 2.97 -17.84
N LYS A 270 18.55 2.72 -18.76
CA LYS A 270 18.70 1.39 -19.36
C LYS A 270 19.28 0.40 -18.35
N HIS A 271 18.70 -0.79 -18.30
CA HIS A 271 19.28 -1.90 -17.56
C HIS A 271 20.63 -2.31 -18.15
N THR A 272 21.53 -2.79 -17.28
CA THR A 272 22.80 -3.40 -17.74
C THR A 272 22.57 -4.74 -18.44
N LYS A 273 21.54 -5.47 -18.03
CA LYS A 273 21.07 -6.72 -18.64
C LYS A 273 19.54 -6.64 -18.78
N PRO A 274 18.96 -7.06 -19.92
CA PRO A 274 17.51 -7.09 -20.06
C PRO A 274 16.85 -7.93 -18.98
N VAL A 275 15.76 -7.44 -18.40
CA VAL A 275 14.94 -8.18 -17.42
C VAL A 275 13.75 -8.83 -18.13
N VAL A 276 13.15 -9.86 -17.54
CA VAL A 276 11.90 -10.46 -18.08
C VAL A 276 10.73 -9.85 -17.30
N PRO A 277 9.92 -8.95 -17.90
CA PRO A 277 8.76 -8.39 -17.25
C PRO A 277 7.77 -9.49 -16.86
N VAL A 278 7.34 -9.49 -15.60
CA VAL A 278 6.24 -10.32 -15.12
C VAL A 278 4.96 -9.50 -15.20
N LEU A 279 3.99 -9.95 -15.98
CA LEU A 279 2.71 -9.27 -16.13
C LEU A 279 1.86 -9.56 -14.88
N ILE A 280 1.72 -8.55 -14.01
CA ILE A 280 0.87 -8.61 -12.82
C ILE A 280 -0.38 -7.79 -13.13
N GLY A 281 -1.55 -8.41 -13.03
CA GLY A 281 -2.83 -7.75 -13.30
C GLY A 281 -3.95 -8.74 -13.62
N PRO A 282 -5.12 -8.24 -14.07
CA PRO A 282 -6.20 -9.08 -14.57
C PRO A 282 -5.70 -10.04 -15.66
N ARG A 283 -6.27 -11.25 -15.68
CA ARG A 283 -5.94 -12.24 -16.71
C ARG A 283 -6.26 -11.68 -18.09
N ILE A 284 -5.31 -11.82 -19.04
CA ILE A 284 -5.57 -11.47 -20.44
C ILE A 284 -6.74 -12.35 -20.94
N PRO A 285 -7.80 -11.77 -21.52
CA PRO A 285 -8.94 -12.55 -21.99
C PRO A 285 -8.56 -13.56 -23.07
N ARG A 286 -9.40 -14.58 -23.29
CA ARG A 286 -9.19 -15.54 -24.39
C ARG A 286 -9.54 -14.89 -25.73
N GLU A 287 -8.77 -15.20 -26.78
CA GLU A 287 -8.97 -14.65 -28.12
C GLU A 287 -10.29 -15.12 -28.77
N GLU A 288 -10.69 -16.36 -28.48
CA GLU A 288 -11.75 -17.07 -29.19
C GLU A 288 -13.16 -16.52 -28.92
N ARG A 289 -13.37 -15.77 -27.84
CA ARG A 289 -14.69 -15.23 -27.48
C ARG A 289 -14.90 -13.86 -28.13
N GLU A 290 -15.97 -13.72 -28.89
CA GLU A 290 -16.28 -12.49 -29.64
C GLU A 290 -16.41 -11.27 -28.72
N GLU A 291 -17.04 -11.44 -27.55
CA GLU A 291 -17.22 -10.38 -26.54
C GLU A 291 -15.90 -9.86 -25.95
N THR A 292 -14.87 -10.71 -25.85
CA THR A 292 -13.57 -10.33 -25.27
C THR A 292 -12.47 -10.09 -26.29
N ARG A 293 -12.76 -10.31 -27.58
CA ARG A 293 -11.80 -10.22 -28.68
C ARG A 293 -11.15 -8.84 -28.77
N GLU A 294 -11.94 -7.77 -28.65
CA GLU A 294 -11.41 -6.40 -28.69
C GLU A 294 -10.42 -6.15 -27.55
N ARG A 295 -10.76 -6.58 -26.33
CA ARG A 295 -9.91 -6.41 -25.15
C ARG A 295 -8.62 -7.21 -25.26
N TYR A 296 -8.69 -8.43 -25.80
CA TYR A 296 -7.52 -9.25 -26.13
C TYR A 296 -6.61 -8.53 -27.13
N SER A 297 -7.15 -8.07 -28.26
CA SER A 297 -6.38 -7.37 -29.28
C SER A 297 -5.72 -6.11 -28.71
N ARG A 298 -6.44 -5.31 -27.92
CA ARG A 298 -5.89 -4.11 -27.27
C ARG A 298 -4.74 -4.45 -26.30
N ALA A 299 -4.88 -5.52 -25.52
CA ALA A 299 -3.83 -5.97 -24.61
C ALA A 299 -2.57 -6.41 -25.39
N LEU A 300 -2.72 -7.23 -26.43
CA LEU A 300 -1.60 -7.66 -27.26
C LEU A 300 -0.92 -6.51 -27.99
N LEU A 301 -1.70 -5.61 -28.60
CA LEU A 301 -1.15 -4.44 -29.28
C LEU A 301 -0.36 -3.57 -28.31
N THR A 302 -0.89 -3.30 -27.12
CA THR A 302 -0.18 -2.50 -26.12
C THR A 302 1.11 -3.17 -25.64
N LEU A 303 1.06 -4.48 -25.40
CA LEU A 303 2.20 -5.21 -24.85
C LEU A 303 3.31 -5.44 -25.88
N PHE A 304 2.96 -5.75 -27.12
CA PHE A 304 3.88 -6.33 -28.09
C PHE A 304 4.00 -5.56 -29.40
N VAL A 305 3.18 -4.52 -29.62
CA VAL A 305 3.28 -3.65 -30.80
C VAL A 305 3.80 -2.26 -30.38
N PRO A 306 4.83 -1.71 -31.07
CA PRO A 306 5.38 -0.39 -30.79
C PRO A 306 4.41 0.79 -30.96
#